data_AF-A0A1S8Y6H9-F1
#
_entry.id   AF-A0A1S8Y6H9-F1
#
_cell.length_a   1.000
_cell.length_b   1.000
_cell.length_c   1.000
_cell.angle_alpha   90.00
_cell.angle_beta   90.00
_cell.angle_gamma   90.00
#
_symmetry.space_group_name_H-M   'P 1'
#
loop_
_entity.id
_entity.type
_entity.pdbx_description
1 polymer ?
#
loop_
_entity_poly.entity_id
_entity_poly.type
_entity_poly.pdbx_seq_one_letter_code
_entity_poly.pdbx_strand_id
1 'polypeptide(L)'
;MSMVGTVIYDAQGNPSFLAPRGGSEAMFNTLLNGGTEKIYRCNDNNTCLQPVVAELTLSENEGMTAKVRNMLNDIFQKSTTDAALTGDEQALISSTRVQLLRYTIDSASVGLDQSVVSSLAEYIAADMVMSYINGLIDVAQSGAAGALDTEEENKHFRENLRQVRNELSQRVGRIQVQQNGLGEFERNLSQLRQQLSTDVSDTMMSNYDFGG
;
A
#
# COMPACT_ATOMS: atom_id res chain seq x y z
N MET A 1 6.69 13.65 -15.04
CA MET A 1 6.84 12.19 -15.20
C MET A 1 5.46 11.60 -15.42
N SER A 2 5.30 10.54 -16.22
CA SER A 2 4.01 9.87 -16.39
C SER A 2 4.16 8.36 -16.19
N MET A 3 3.28 7.82 -15.35
CA MET A 3 3.09 6.38 -15.14
C MET A 3 1.84 5.86 -15.87
N VAL A 4 0.84 6.71 -16.10
CA VAL A 4 -0.48 6.28 -16.58
C VAL A 4 -0.65 6.37 -18.10
N GLY A 5 0.41 6.80 -18.81
CA GLY A 5 0.32 7.18 -20.22
C GLY A 5 -0.30 8.57 -20.37
N THR A 6 -0.20 9.16 -21.56
CA THR A 6 -0.79 10.47 -21.88
C THR A 6 -0.84 10.69 -23.39
N VAL A 7 -1.53 11.73 -23.83
CA VAL A 7 -1.56 12.20 -25.22
C VAL A 7 -0.73 13.49 -25.28
N ILE A 8 0.18 13.58 -26.25
CA ILE A 8 1.02 14.76 -26.45
C ILE A 8 0.79 15.31 -27.84
N TYR A 9 0.58 16.62 -27.94
CA TYR A 9 0.44 17.32 -29.21
C TYR A 9 1.79 17.86 -29.66
N ASP A 10 2.14 17.62 -30.92
CA ASP A 10 3.26 18.33 -31.55
C ASP A 10 2.87 19.80 -31.88
N ALA A 11 3.82 20.59 -32.37
CA ALA A 11 3.57 21.99 -32.73
C ALA A 11 2.57 22.15 -33.90
N GLN A 12 2.23 21.07 -34.60
CA GLN A 12 1.30 21.00 -35.70
C GLN A 12 -0.09 20.48 -35.26
N GLY A 13 -0.25 20.13 -33.98
CA GLY A 13 -1.50 19.61 -33.42
C GLY A 13 -1.71 18.11 -33.66
N ASN A 14 -0.69 17.36 -34.10
CA ASN A 14 -0.81 15.92 -34.25
C ASN A 14 -0.63 15.22 -32.89
N PRO A 15 -1.53 14.28 -32.54
CA PRO A 15 -1.45 13.56 -31.28
C PRO A 15 -0.42 12.41 -31.34
N SER A 16 0.39 12.30 -30.30
CA SER A 16 1.25 11.16 -29.99
C SER A 16 0.76 10.47 -28.72
N PHE A 17 0.53 9.16 -28.79
CA PHE A 17 -0.01 8.38 -27.68
C PHE A 17 1.10 7.65 -26.93
N LEU A 18 1.27 7.98 -25.66
CA LEU A 18 2.17 7.26 -24.76
C LEU A 18 1.40 6.18 -24.00
N ALA A 19 1.76 4.93 -24.24
CA ALA A 19 1.21 3.79 -23.53
C ALA A 19 1.53 3.87 -22.02
N PRO A 20 0.63 3.42 -21.14
CA PRO A 20 0.88 3.35 -19.70
C PRO A 20 2.06 2.42 -19.37
N ARG A 21 2.83 2.78 -18.34
CA ARG A 21 3.95 1.97 -17.80
C ARG A 21 3.82 1.66 -16.31
N GLY A 22 3.00 2.42 -15.60
CA GLY A 22 2.79 2.34 -14.16
C GLY A 22 2.05 1.10 -13.70
N GLY A 23 1.29 0.48 -14.60
CA GLY A 23 0.61 -0.77 -14.35
C GLY A 23 1.50 -2.01 -14.46
N SER A 24 2.79 -1.91 -14.85
CA SER A 24 3.67 -3.08 -15.07
C SER A 24 4.11 -3.77 -13.77
N GLU A 25 4.38 -5.09 -13.82
CA GLU A 25 4.67 -5.90 -12.62
C GLU A 25 5.97 -5.46 -11.98
N ALA A 26 6.95 -5.20 -12.84
CA ALA A 26 8.25 -4.69 -12.44
C ALA A 26 8.15 -3.30 -11.78
N MET A 27 7.24 -2.41 -12.24
CA MET A 27 7.00 -1.13 -11.58
C MET A 27 6.43 -1.31 -10.17
N PHE A 28 5.39 -2.13 -10.04
CA PHE A 28 4.77 -2.36 -8.74
C PHE A 28 5.74 -2.99 -7.75
N ASN A 29 6.52 -3.98 -8.19
CA ASN A 29 7.56 -4.60 -7.35
C ASN A 29 8.66 -3.59 -6.98
N THR A 30 9.08 -2.73 -7.91
CA THR A 30 10.09 -1.70 -7.65
C THR A 30 9.61 -0.68 -6.62
N LEU A 31 8.33 -0.28 -6.65
CA LEU A 31 7.74 0.60 -5.65
C LEU A 31 7.64 -0.05 -4.26
N LEU A 32 7.43 -1.36 -4.21
CA LEU A 32 7.34 -2.10 -2.95
C LEU A 32 8.69 -2.39 -2.33
N ASN A 33 9.61 -2.95 -3.10
CA ASN A 33 10.82 -3.59 -2.60
C ASN A 33 12.10 -2.87 -3.01
N GLY A 34 12.00 -1.77 -3.75
CA GLY A 34 13.14 -1.14 -4.41
C GLY A 34 13.54 -1.88 -5.69
N GLY A 35 14.48 -1.31 -6.42
CA GLY A 35 14.90 -1.79 -7.74
C GLY A 35 15.09 -0.65 -8.73
N THR A 36 15.29 -1.00 -9.99
CA THR A 36 15.39 -0.04 -11.09
C THR A 36 14.36 -0.37 -12.14
N GLU A 37 13.52 0.62 -12.47
CA GLU A 37 12.48 0.48 -13.48
C GLU A 37 12.43 1.68 -14.43
N LYS A 38 11.86 1.50 -15.62
CA LYS A 38 11.80 2.55 -16.65
C LYS A 38 10.49 3.34 -16.59
N ILE A 39 10.61 4.66 -16.43
CA ILE A 39 9.50 5.63 -16.44
C ILE A 39 9.63 6.64 -17.58
N TYR A 40 8.53 7.31 -17.93
CA TYR A 40 8.59 8.51 -18.76
C TYR A 40 8.95 9.71 -17.91
N ARG A 41 10.06 10.37 -18.25
CA ARG A 41 10.47 11.66 -17.69
C ARG A 41 10.41 12.70 -18.80
N CYS A 42 10.00 13.92 -18.46
CA CYS A 42 10.01 15.02 -19.40
C CYS A 42 11.46 15.30 -19.84
N ASN A 43 11.65 15.54 -21.14
CA ASN A 43 12.90 16.03 -21.70
C ASN A 43 13.24 17.44 -21.20
N ASP A 44 12.23 18.24 -20.88
CA ASP A 44 12.36 19.58 -20.35
C ASP A 44 11.24 19.88 -19.33
N ASN A 45 11.44 20.87 -18.45
CA ASN A 45 10.49 21.21 -17.39
C ASN A 45 9.39 22.19 -17.81
N ASN A 46 9.37 22.66 -19.06
CA ASN A 46 8.42 23.67 -19.52
C ASN A 46 7.29 23.06 -20.34
N THR A 47 7.61 22.41 -21.45
CA THR A 47 6.63 21.94 -22.44
C THR A 47 6.45 20.43 -22.41
N CYS A 48 7.50 19.65 -22.07
CA CYS A 48 7.43 18.19 -21.92
C CYS A 48 6.82 17.48 -23.15
N LEU A 49 7.07 18.00 -24.36
CA LEU A 49 6.46 17.49 -25.60
C LEU A 49 7.20 16.25 -26.18
N GLN A 50 8.36 15.90 -25.63
CA GLN A 50 9.16 14.76 -26.10
C GLN A 50 9.71 13.97 -24.92
N PRO A 51 8.85 13.38 -24.07
CA PRO A 51 9.32 12.65 -22.90
C PRO A 51 10.20 11.48 -23.30
N VAL A 52 11.26 11.29 -22.51
CA VAL A 52 12.25 10.24 -22.70
C VAL A 52 12.03 9.14 -21.68
N VAL A 53 12.44 7.92 -22.05
CA VAL A 53 12.50 6.81 -21.10
C VAL A 53 13.71 7.02 -20.21
N ALA A 54 13.47 7.15 -18.92
CA ALA A 54 14.50 7.30 -17.90
C ALA A 54 14.38 6.20 -16.85
N GLU A 55 15.50 5.89 -16.20
CA GLU A 55 15.53 4.95 -15.09
C GLU A 55 15.11 5.65 -13.78
N LEU A 56 14.23 4.98 -13.05
CA LEU A 56 13.87 5.26 -11.68
C LEU A 56 14.50 4.16 -10.82
N THR A 57 15.45 4.54 -9.97
CA THR A 57 16.06 3.64 -9.01
C THR A 57 15.58 4.00 -7.61
N LEU A 58 15.09 3.00 -6.89
CA LEU A 58 14.74 3.06 -5.48
C LEU A 58 15.62 2.06 -4.74
N SER A 59 16.26 2.48 -3.65
CA SER A 59 16.91 1.54 -2.75
C SER A 59 15.86 0.66 -2.04
N GLU A 60 16.29 -0.49 -1.53
CA GLU A 60 15.40 -1.40 -0.78
C GLU A 60 14.75 -0.71 0.42
N ASN A 61 15.51 0.15 1.11
CA ASN A 61 15.02 0.95 2.24
C ASN A 61 14.03 2.05 1.83
N GLU A 62 14.07 2.48 0.58
CA GLU A 62 13.11 3.45 0.04
C GLU A 62 11.79 2.78 -0.42
N GLY A 63 11.83 1.46 -0.61
CA GLY A 63 10.67 0.63 -0.94
C GLY A 63 9.59 0.73 0.14
N MET A 64 8.33 0.74 -0.29
CA MET A 64 7.20 0.88 0.62
C MET A 64 7.16 -0.23 1.67
N THR A 65 7.52 -1.47 1.31
CA THR A 65 7.56 -2.60 2.25
C THR A 65 8.51 -2.34 3.42
N ALA A 66 9.72 -1.84 3.14
CA ALA A 66 10.70 -1.54 4.17
C ALA A 66 10.23 -0.38 5.08
N LYS A 67 9.69 0.69 4.48
CA LYS A 67 9.16 1.84 5.23
C LYS A 67 8.01 1.44 6.16
N VAL A 68 7.03 0.72 5.63
CA VAL A 68 5.89 0.23 6.41
C VAL A 68 6.35 -0.70 7.51
N ARG A 69 7.26 -1.65 7.22
CA ARG A 69 7.82 -2.55 8.24
C ARG A 69 8.48 -1.80 9.38
N ASN A 70 9.30 -0.80 9.08
CA ASN A 70 9.97 0.01 10.10
C ASN A 70 8.97 0.78 10.96
N MET A 71 7.95 1.38 10.34
CA MET A 71 6.90 2.12 11.05
C MET A 71 6.03 1.21 11.92
N LEU A 72 5.68 0.03 11.43
CA LEU A 72 4.97 -0.99 12.20
C LEU A 72 5.78 -1.50 13.39
N ASN A 73 7.08 -1.66 13.20
CA ASN A 73 7.98 -2.04 14.27
C ASN A 73 8.05 -0.97 15.36
N ASP A 74 8.14 0.30 14.97
CA ASP A 74 8.14 1.44 15.88
C ASP A 74 6.82 1.55 16.66
N ILE A 75 5.66 1.40 15.97
CA ILE A 75 4.33 1.35 16.59
C ILE A 75 4.25 0.22 17.63
N PHE A 76 4.77 -0.98 17.30
CA PHE A 76 4.78 -2.11 18.23
C PHE A 76 5.61 -1.82 19.48
N GLN A 77 6.81 -1.27 19.33
CA GLN A 77 7.65 -0.90 20.46
C GLN A 77 7.00 0.18 21.33
N LYS A 78 6.39 1.19 20.71
CA LYS A 78 5.68 2.23 21.44
C LYS A 78 4.45 1.70 22.18
N SER A 79 3.77 0.70 21.62
CA SER A 79 2.64 0.03 22.27
C SER A 79 3.05 -0.77 23.50
N THR A 80 4.29 -1.27 23.61
CA THR A 80 4.76 -1.99 24.80
C THR A 80 5.29 -1.05 25.88
N THR A 81 5.74 0.14 25.51
CA THR A 81 6.26 1.16 26.43
C THR A 81 5.30 2.30 26.74
N ASP A 82 4.05 2.25 26.25
CA ASP A 82 3.06 3.34 26.31
C ASP A 82 3.62 4.70 25.81
N ALA A 83 4.45 4.66 24.76
CA ALA A 83 5.01 5.86 24.15
C ALA A 83 4.05 6.44 23.09
N ALA A 84 4.09 7.76 22.91
CA ALA A 84 3.22 8.45 21.96
C ALA A 84 3.58 8.14 20.50
N LEU A 85 2.57 7.96 19.66
CA LEU A 85 2.71 7.80 18.21
C LEU A 85 3.00 9.15 17.54
N THR A 86 3.86 9.12 16.53
CA THR A 86 4.16 10.23 15.62
C THR A 86 3.00 10.48 14.65
N GLY A 87 3.01 11.64 13.98
CA GLY A 87 1.99 11.98 12.99
C GLY A 87 1.94 10.99 11.81
N ASP A 88 3.10 10.53 11.35
CA ASP A 88 3.19 9.57 10.23
C ASP A 88 2.64 8.19 10.62
N GLU A 89 2.89 7.73 11.84
CA GLU A 89 2.32 6.47 12.36
C GLU A 89 0.80 6.55 12.51
N GLN A 90 0.29 7.68 12.98
CA GLN A 90 -1.17 7.92 13.06
C GLN A 90 -1.80 7.95 11.67
N ALA A 91 -1.14 8.61 10.71
CA ALA A 91 -1.56 8.64 9.32
C ALA A 91 -1.60 7.23 8.73
N LEU A 92 -0.56 6.42 8.96
CA LEU A 92 -0.50 5.02 8.54
C LEU A 92 -1.72 4.24 9.04
N ILE A 93 -1.99 4.28 10.36
CA ILE A 93 -3.12 3.58 10.99
C ILE A 93 -4.46 4.05 10.41
N SER A 94 -4.62 5.36 10.16
CA SER A 94 -5.86 5.92 9.60
C SER A 94 -6.07 5.61 8.11
N SER A 95 -4.97 5.34 7.39
CA SER A 95 -4.98 5.15 5.93
C SER A 95 -5.19 3.70 5.49
N THR A 96 -4.95 2.74 6.38
CA THR A 96 -5.15 1.32 6.09
C THR A 96 -6.50 0.81 6.57
N ARG A 97 -7.05 -0.17 5.87
CA ARG A 97 -8.25 -0.92 6.32
C ARG A 97 -7.92 -2.01 7.33
N VAL A 98 -6.63 -2.33 7.50
CA VAL A 98 -6.15 -3.31 8.47
C VAL A 98 -6.22 -2.69 9.86
N GLN A 99 -6.80 -3.39 10.83
CA GLN A 99 -6.85 -2.95 12.24
C GLN A 99 -5.47 -3.10 12.91
N LEU A 100 -4.49 -2.36 12.41
CA LEU A 100 -3.08 -2.43 12.81
C LEU A 100 -2.89 -2.26 14.31
N LEU A 101 -3.54 -1.24 14.88
CA LEU A 101 -3.44 -0.94 16.30
C LEU A 101 -3.94 -2.13 17.14
N ARG A 102 -5.06 -2.73 16.74
CA ARG A 102 -5.62 -3.91 17.40
C ARG A 102 -4.64 -5.08 17.31
N TYR A 103 -4.15 -5.46 16.13
CA TYR A 103 -3.22 -6.59 16.03
C TYR A 103 -1.93 -6.39 16.82
N THR A 104 -1.44 -5.15 16.90
CA THR A 104 -0.24 -4.81 17.65
C THR A 104 -0.46 -5.02 19.15
N ILE A 105 -1.52 -4.43 19.72
CA ILE A 105 -1.92 -4.59 21.12
C ILE A 105 -2.23 -6.05 21.43
N ASP A 106 -3.00 -6.68 20.56
CA ASP A 106 -3.46 -8.04 20.70
C ASP A 106 -2.27 -9.02 20.73
N SER A 107 -1.29 -8.86 19.82
CA SER A 107 -0.07 -9.68 19.78
C SER A 107 0.79 -9.47 21.01
N ALA A 108 0.97 -8.22 21.45
CA ALA A 108 1.70 -7.91 22.68
C ALA A 108 1.01 -8.54 23.91
N SER A 109 -0.33 -8.52 23.96
CA SER A 109 -1.10 -9.09 25.09
C SER A 109 -0.99 -10.61 25.22
N VAL A 110 -0.72 -11.31 24.12
CA VAL A 110 -0.55 -12.78 24.10
C VAL A 110 0.93 -13.20 24.04
N GLY A 111 1.88 -12.27 24.19
CA GLY A 111 3.31 -12.55 24.20
C GLY A 111 3.90 -12.92 22.83
N LEU A 112 3.24 -12.53 21.74
CA LEU A 112 3.79 -12.72 20.38
C LEU A 112 4.78 -11.61 20.03
N ASP A 113 5.83 -12.00 19.31
CA ASP A 113 6.89 -11.09 18.87
C ASP A 113 6.49 -10.27 17.63
N GLN A 114 7.28 -9.22 17.40
CA GLN A 114 7.15 -8.24 16.31
C GLN A 114 7.15 -8.85 14.89
N SER A 115 7.54 -10.13 14.74
CA SER A 115 7.51 -10.88 13.48
C SER A 115 6.10 -10.94 12.86
N VAL A 116 5.07 -10.97 13.70
CA VAL A 116 3.66 -10.92 13.29
C VAL A 116 3.39 -9.64 12.50
N VAL A 117 3.74 -8.49 13.07
CA VAL A 117 3.47 -7.19 12.43
C VAL A 117 4.32 -7.01 11.17
N SER A 118 5.55 -7.53 11.18
CA SER A 118 6.44 -7.54 10.01
C SER A 118 5.91 -8.38 8.84
N SER A 119 5.17 -9.46 9.11
CA SER A 119 4.52 -10.27 8.07
C SER A 119 3.36 -9.55 7.38
N LEU A 120 2.72 -8.59 8.08
CA LEU A 120 1.64 -7.78 7.53
C LEU A 120 2.16 -6.60 6.70
N ALA A 121 3.43 -6.24 6.88
CA ALA A 121 4.03 -5.06 6.25
C ALA A 121 3.94 -5.10 4.72
N GLU A 122 4.17 -6.26 4.10
CA GLU A 122 4.11 -6.41 2.64
C GLU A 122 2.68 -6.22 2.12
N TYR A 123 1.70 -6.80 2.81
CA TYR A 123 0.28 -6.64 2.47
C TYR A 123 -0.16 -5.17 2.60
N ILE A 124 0.21 -4.51 3.70
CA ILE A 124 -0.15 -3.10 3.96
C ILE A 124 0.55 -2.18 2.97
N ALA A 125 1.83 -2.41 2.69
CA ALA A 125 2.59 -1.65 1.71
C ALA A 125 1.96 -1.77 0.31
N ALA A 126 1.53 -2.97 -0.08
CA ALA A 126 0.80 -3.19 -1.32
C ALA A 126 -0.51 -2.41 -1.38
N ASP A 127 -1.32 -2.46 -0.33
CA ASP A 127 -2.58 -1.70 -0.25
C ASP A 127 -2.34 -0.17 -0.32
N MET A 128 -1.28 0.32 0.31
CA MET A 128 -0.90 1.75 0.28
C MET A 128 -0.40 2.20 -1.08
N VAL A 129 0.49 1.44 -1.73
CA VAL A 129 0.95 1.73 -3.09
C VAL A 129 -0.25 1.77 -4.04
N MET A 130 -1.19 0.86 -3.87
CA MET A 130 -2.42 0.81 -4.64
C MET A 130 -3.32 2.03 -4.43
N SER A 131 -3.59 2.39 -3.19
CA SER A 131 -4.36 3.59 -2.84
C SER A 131 -3.71 4.84 -3.42
N TYR A 132 -2.39 4.95 -3.30
CA TYR A 132 -1.62 6.06 -3.87
C TYR A 132 -1.72 6.12 -5.39
N ILE A 133 -1.51 5.01 -6.09
CA ILE A 133 -1.61 5.00 -7.56
C ILE A 133 -3.05 5.30 -8.00
N ASN A 134 -4.08 4.76 -7.33
CA ASN A 134 -5.48 5.09 -7.64
C ASN A 134 -5.75 6.59 -7.46
N GLY A 135 -5.25 7.21 -6.39
CA GLY A 135 -5.33 8.65 -6.19
C GLY A 135 -4.64 9.44 -7.30
N LEU A 136 -3.46 8.98 -7.76
CA LEU A 136 -2.78 9.60 -8.91
C LEU A 136 -3.58 9.45 -10.21
N ILE A 137 -4.24 8.32 -10.43
CA ILE A 137 -5.12 8.10 -11.59
C ILE A 137 -6.32 9.05 -11.53
N ASP A 138 -6.91 9.26 -10.35
CA ASP A 138 -8.03 10.18 -10.15
C ASP A 138 -7.61 11.63 -10.44
N VAL A 139 -6.46 12.06 -9.91
CA VAL A 139 -5.89 13.39 -10.21
C VAL A 139 -5.61 13.54 -11.71
N ALA A 140 -5.02 12.53 -12.35
CA ALA A 140 -4.77 12.55 -13.79
C ALA A 140 -6.08 12.63 -14.59
N GLN A 141 -7.11 11.89 -14.18
CA GLN A 141 -8.43 11.90 -14.81
C GLN A 141 -9.09 13.28 -14.69
N SER A 142 -9.03 13.91 -13.51
CA SER A 142 -9.55 15.26 -13.28
C SER A 142 -8.75 16.33 -14.03
N GLY A 143 -7.42 16.20 -14.10
CA GLY A 143 -6.56 17.15 -14.80
C GLY A 143 -6.67 17.11 -16.32
N ALA A 144 -7.03 15.96 -16.89
CA ALA A 144 -7.28 15.82 -18.32
C ALA A 144 -8.69 16.28 -18.74
N ALA A 145 -9.59 16.55 -17.78
CA ALA A 145 -10.95 16.99 -18.08
C ALA A 145 -10.92 18.38 -18.75
N GLY A 146 -11.17 18.41 -20.06
CA GLY A 146 -11.17 19.63 -20.87
C GLY A 146 -9.83 19.96 -21.54
N ALA A 147 -8.81 19.11 -21.42
CA ALA A 147 -7.50 19.28 -22.08
C ALA A 147 -7.34 18.44 -23.37
N LEU A 148 -8.30 17.56 -23.67
CA LEU A 148 -8.28 16.67 -24.84
C LEU A 148 -9.36 17.12 -25.83
N ASP A 149 -8.96 17.43 -27.05
CA ASP A 149 -9.77 18.15 -28.04
C ASP A 149 -10.77 17.26 -28.80
N THR A 150 -10.52 15.95 -28.87
CA THR A 150 -11.37 15.01 -29.63
C THR A 150 -11.94 13.88 -28.77
N GLU A 151 -13.01 13.25 -29.28
CA GLU A 151 -13.67 12.11 -28.61
C GLU A 151 -12.78 10.86 -28.60
N GLU A 152 -12.01 10.61 -29.65
CA GLU A 152 -11.06 9.49 -29.72
C GLU A 152 -9.89 9.64 -28.74
N GLU A 153 -9.38 10.87 -28.53
CA GLU A 153 -8.33 11.13 -27.55
C GLU A 153 -8.83 10.92 -26.12
N ASN A 154 -10.03 11.42 -25.82
CA ASN A 154 -10.70 11.18 -24.55
C ASN A 154 -10.94 9.68 -24.31
N LYS A 155 -11.30 8.94 -25.35
CA LYS A 155 -11.49 7.49 -25.29
C LYS A 155 -10.18 6.77 -25.01
N HIS A 156 -9.11 7.04 -25.76
CA HIS A 156 -7.80 6.43 -25.56
C HIS A 156 -7.22 6.74 -24.18
N PHE A 157 -7.31 7.98 -23.72
CA PHE A 157 -6.84 8.34 -22.39
C PHE A 157 -7.62 7.60 -21.29
N ARG A 158 -8.96 7.54 -21.39
CA ARG A 158 -9.80 6.78 -20.45
C ARG A 158 -9.52 5.28 -20.50
N GLU A 159 -9.23 4.72 -21.68
CA GLU A 159 -8.84 3.33 -21.83
C GLU A 159 -7.49 3.05 -21.15
N ASN A 160 -6.49 3.93 -21.31
CA ASN A 160 -5.22 3.82 -20.61
C ASN A 160 -5.41 3.85 -19.08
N LEU A 161 -6.22 4.78 -18.56
CA LEU A 161 -6.55 4.83 -17.13
C LEU A 161 -7.21 3.54 -16.65
N ARG A 162 -8.18 3.02 -17.41
CA ARG A 162 -8.87 1.75 -17.09
C ARG A 162 -7.92 0.56 -17.14
N GLN A 163 -7.03 0.50 -18.12
CA GLN A 163 -6.04 -0.56 -18.24
C GLN A 163 -5.15 -0.59 -16.99
N VAL A 164 -4.59 0.55 -16.59
CA VAL A 164 -3.75 0.63 -15.39
C VAL A 164 -4.54 0.23 -14.16
N ARG A 165 -5.77 0.72 -13.97
CA ARG A 165 -6.63 0.30 -12.84
C ARG A 165 -6.89 -1.21 -12.85
N ASN A 166 -7.12 -1.81 -14.00
CA ASN A 166 -7.38 -3.25 -14.12
C ASN A 166 -6.13 -4.08 -13.80
N GLU A 167 -4.97 -3.71 -14.34
CA GLU A 167 -3.70 -4.38 -14.07
C GLU A 167 -3.34 -4.32 -12.58
N LEU A 168 -3.57 -3.16 -11.95
CA LEU A 168 -3.40 -2.96 -10.52
C LEU A 168 -4.41 -3.75 -9.67
N SER A 169 -5.69 -3.75 -10.06
CA SER A 169 -6.74 -4.49 -9.34
C SER A 169 -6.53 -6.00 -9.39
N GLN A 170 -6.08 -6.55 -10.52
CA GLN A 170 -5.72 -7.96 -10.64
C GLN A 170 -4.59 -8.37 -9.68
N ARG A 171 -3.66 -7.44 -9.38
CA ARG A 171 -2.58 -7.68 -8.43
C ARG A 171 -3.04 -7.64 -7.00
N VAL A 172 -3.89 -6.67 -6.66
CA VAL A 172 -4.55 -6.68 -5.35
C VAL A 172 -5.33 -7.97 -5.15
N GLY A 173 -6.02 -8.47 -6.18
CA GLY A 173 -6.69 -9.77 -6.10
C GLY A 173 -5.74 -10.91 -5.71
N ARG A 174 -4.50 -10.92 -6.22
CA ARG A 174 -3.46 -11.90 -5.81
C ARG A 174 -2.98 -11.68 -4.38
N ILE A 175 -2.85 -10.43 -3.95
CA ILE A 175 -2.41 -10.05 -2.60
C ILE A 175 -3.55 -10.27 -1.57
N GLN A 176 -4.82 -10.20 -2.00
CA GLN A 176 -5.99 -10.58 -1.22
C GLN A 176 -6.02 -12.07 -0.87
N VAL A 177 -5.40 -12.94 -1.69
CA VAL A 177 -5.21 -14.34 -1.30
C VAL A 177 -4.36 -14.46 -0.03
N GLN A 178 -3.45 -13.52 0.22
CA GLN A 178 -2.71 -13.43 1.49
C GLN A 178 -3.57 -12.85 2.64
N GLN A 179 -4.69 -12.16 2.39
CA GLN A 179 -5.64 -11.79 3.45
C GLN A 179 -6.29 -13.03 4.11
N ASN A 180 -6.40 -14.16 3.40
CA ASN A 180 -6.86 -15.39 4.04
C ASN A 180 -5.92 -15.79 5.18
N GLY A 181 -4.61 -15.56 5.03
CA GLY A 181 -3.61 -15.72 6.09
C GLY A 181 -3.82 -14.76 7.26
N LEU A 182 -4.20 -13.50 6.98
CA LEU A 182 -4.63 -12.54 8.01
C LEU A 182 -5.86 -13.02 8.79
N GLY A 183 -6.88 -13.52 8.09
CA GLY A 183 -8.09 -14.06 8.72
C GLY A 183 -7.84 -15.35 9.50
N GLU A 184 -6.86 -16.16 9.10
CA GLU A 184 -6.38 -17.30 9.89
C GLU A 184 -5.64 -16.84 11.14
N PHE A 185 -4.79 -15.83 11.03
CA PHE A 185 -4.11 -15.21 12.16
C PHE A 185 -5.10 -14.62 13.17
N GLU A 186 -6.11 -13.88 12.72
CA GLU A 186 -7.19 -13.37 13.58
C GLU A 186 -7.91 -14.50 14.34
N ARG A 187 -8.23 -15.59 13.63
CA ARG A 187 -8.87 -16.77 14.24
C ARG A 187 -7.97 -17.39 15.31
N ASN A 188 -6.69 -17.59 15.03
CA ASN A 188 -5.72 -18.12 15.99
C ASN A 188 -5.59 -17.21 17.21
N LEU A 189 -5.53 -15.89 17.00
CA LEU A 189 -5.36 -14.94 18.08
C LEU A 189 -6.64 -14.85 18.95
N SER A 190 -7.82 -14.94 18.35
CA SER A 190 -9.08 -15.10 19.09
C SER A 190 -9.10 -16.36 19.94
N GLN A 191 -8.52 -17.48 19.48
CA GLN A 191 -8.43 -18.72 20.24
C GLN A 191 -7.46 -18.58 21.44
N LEU A 192 -6.28 -18.00 21.23
CA LEU A 192 -5.31 -17.73 22.29
C LEU A 192 -5.91 -16.87 23.42
N ARG A 193 -6.70 -15.87 23.05
CA ARG A 193 -7.43 -15.03 24.02
C ARG A 193 -8.45 -15.80 24.84
N GLN A 194 -9.22 -16.68 24.20
CA GLN A 194 -10.21 -17.51 24.90
C GLN A 194 -9.51 -18.43 25.91
N GLN A 195 -8.35 -19.00 25.54
CA GLN A 195 -7.55 -19.82 26.44
C GLN A 195 -7.04 -19.01 27.64
N LEU A 196 -6.38 -17.87 27.40
CA LEU A 196 -5.89 -17.00 28.48
C LEU A 196 -7.02 -16.51 29.40
N SER A 197 -8.18 -16.15 28.86
CA SER A 197 -9.34 -15.74 29.66
C SER A 197 -9.90 -16.87 30.51
N THR A 198 -9.80 -18.11 30.04
CA THR A 198 -10.23 -19.30 30.80
C THR A 198 -9.23 -19.58 31.91
N ASP A 199 -7.93 -19.54 31.62
CA ASP A 199 -6.87 -19.74 32.62
C ASP A 199 -6.91 -18.68 33.74
N VAL A 200 -7.14 -17.41 33.39
CA VAL A 200 -7.32 -16.32 34.37
C VAL A 200 -8.58 -16.52 35.20
N SER A 201 -9.68 -16.99 34.59
CA SER A 201 -10.90 -17.33 35.32
C SER A 201 -10.69 -18.50 36.27
N ASP A 202 -9.95 -19.53 35.85
CA ASP A 202 -9.66 -20.71 36.66
C ASP A 202 -8.71 -20.39 37.82
N THR A 203 -7.69 -19.56 37.60
CA THR A 203 -6.81 -19.08 38.69
C THR A 203 -7.53 -18.13 39.63
N MET A 204 -8.40 -17.25 39.13
CA MET A 204 -9.28 -16.43 39.98
C MET A 204 -10.18 -17.32 40.83
N MET A 205 -10.90 -18.27 40.22
CA MET A 205 -11.79 -19.20 40.93
C MET A 205 -11.05 -20.08 41.93
N SER A 206 -9.86 -20.58 41.59
CA SER A 206 -8.99 -21.33 42.50
C SER A 206 -8.54 -20.49 43.71
N ASN A 207 -8.34 -19.18 43.55
CA ASN A 207 -8.00 -18.28 44.66
C ASN A 207 -9.24 -17.91 45.50
N TYR A 208 -10.46 -18.10 44.99
CA TYR A 208 -11.68 -17.95 45.78
C TYR A 208 -12.04 -19.20 46.60
N ASP A 209 -11.32 -20.31 46.45
CA ASP A 209 -11.52 -21.54 47.25
C ASP A 209 -10.75 -21.54 48.59
N PHE A 210 -10.16 -20.41 49.00
CA PHE A 210 -9.61 -20.24 50.34
C PHE A 210 -10.69 -19.79 51.34
N GLY A 211 -11.55 -20.73 51.73
CA GLY A 211 -12.60 -20.45 52.71
C GLY A 211 -13.51 -21.64 53.04
N GLY A 212 -12.93 -22.75 53.49
CA GLY A 212 -13.63 -23.90 54.08
C GLY A 212 -12.76 -24.62 55.09
#